data_AF-A0A1Q7MD05-F1
#
_entry.id   AF-A0A1Q7MD05-F1
#
_cell.length_a   1.000
_cell.length_b   1.000
_cell.length_c   1.000
_cell.angle_alpha   90.00
_cell.angle_beta   90.00
_cell.angle_gamma   90.00
#
_symmetry.space_group_name_H-M   'P 1'
#
loop_
_entity.id
_entity.type
_entity.pdbx_description
1 polymer ?
#
loop_
_entity_poly.entity_id
_entity_poly.type
_entity_poly.pdbx_seq_one_letter_code
_entity_poly.pdbx_strand_id
1 'polypeptide(L)' 'MTLPKTPPDSRALKRKVSAQILQLPGVSGIGVPKGQLTVYLEADSDDIRNRVREVLKTVSPETDVVFLVTGKFAKQDPD' A
#
# COMPACT_ATOMS: atom_id res chain seq x y z
N MET A 1 10.46 4.28 -31.81
CA MET A 1 11.05 4.44 -30.47
C MET A 1 10.15 5.38 -29.69
N THR A 2 9.52 4.90 -28.62
CA THR A 2 9.29 5.57 -27.32
C THR A 2 8.32 4.68 -26.55
N LEU A 3 8.86 3.91 -25.61
CA LEU A 3 8.09 3.25 -24.55
C LEU A 3 7.24 4.35 -23.90
N PRO A 4 5.90 4.20 -23.75
CA PRO A 4 5.14 5.20 -23.02
C PRO A 4 5.75 5.30 -21.63
N LYS A 5 6.13 6.51 -21.23
CA LYS A 5 6.42 6.83 -19.83
C LYS A 5 5.09 6.74 -19.10
N THR A 6 4.62 5.52 -18.85
CA THR A 6 3.44 5.27 -18.04
C THR A 6 3.76 5.89 -16.68
N PRO A 7 2.88 6.74 -16.11
CA PRO A 7 3.02 7.11 -14.70
C PRO A 7 3.22 5.80 -13.92
N PRO A 8 4.13 5.75 -12.93
CA PRO A 8 4.51 4.49 -12.28
C PRO A 8 3.23 3.73 -11.97
N ASP A 9 3.02 2.59 -12.63
CA ASP A 9 1.74 1.90 -12.61
C ASP A 9 1.42 1.57 -11.16
N SER A 10 0.64 2.41 -10.48
CA SER A 10 0.37 2.29 -9.04
C SER A 10 -0.17 0.89 -8.71
N ARG A 11 -0.84 0.27 -9.70
CA ARG A 11 -1.32 -1.11 -9.66
C ARG A 11 -0.21 -2.17 -9.79
N ALA A 12 0.76 -1.97 -10.67
CA ALA A 12 1.94 -2.83 -10.76
C ALA A 12 2.84 -2.68 -9.53
N LEU A 13 2.99 -1.45 -9.04
CA LEU A 13 3.68 -1.16 -7.80
C LEU A 13 2.99 -1.81 -6.61
N LYS A 14 1.67 -1.64 -6.45
CA LYS A 14 0.88 -2.38 -5.47
C LYS A 14 1.19 -3.87 -5.54
N ARG A 15 1.17 -4.49 -6.72
CA ARG A 15 1.44 -5.95 -6.83
C ARG A 15 2.83 -6.34 -6.32
N LYS A 16 3.83 -5.48 -6.48
CA LYS A 16 5.19 -5.71 -5.97
C LYS A 16 5.28 -5.53 -4.46
N VAL A 17 4.69 -4.44 -3.93
CA VAL A 17 4.80 -4.11 -2.50
C VAL A 17 3.72 -4.75 -1.64
N SER A 18 2.63 -5.25 -2.22
CA SER A 18 1.48 -5.77 -1.47
C SER A 18 1.85 -6.97 -0.62
N ALA A 19 2.71 -7.86 -1.13
CA ALA A 19 3.15 -9.02 -0.37
C ALA A 19 3.96 -8.60 0.88
N GLN A 20 4.83 -7.60 0.75
CA GLN A 20 5.64 -7.11 1.87
C GLN A 20 4.81 -6.28 2.86
N ILE A 21 3.98 -5.37 2.34
CA ILE A 21 3.14 -4.49 3.17
C ILE A 21 2.07 -5.28 3.93
N LEU A 22 1.47 -6.32 3.33
CA LEU A 22 0.50 -7.19 4.02
C LEU A 22 1.14 -8.09 5.09
N GLN A 23 2.47 -8.24 5.11
CA GLN A 23 3.18 -8.95 6.17
C GLN A 23 3.48 -8.04 7.37
N LEU A 24 3.30 -6.72 7.24
CA LEU A 24 3.55 -5.79 8.33
C LEU A 24 2.44 -5.88 9.38
N PRO A 25 2.77 -6.11 10.66
CA PRO A 25 1.77 -6.16 11.73
C PRO A 25 1.08 -4.80 11.88
N GLY A 26 -0.26 -4.79 11.91
CA GLY A 26 -1.06 -3.57 11.96
C GLY A 26 -1.41 -2.97 10.59
N VAL A 27 -0.98 -3.60 9.49
CA VAL A 27 -1.54 -3.34 8.16
C VAL A 27 -2.70 -4.30 7.92
N SER A 28 -3.85 -3.71 7.62
CA SER A 28 -5.05 -4.48 7.37
C SER A 28 -5.32 -4.73 5.88
N GLY A 29 -4.75 -3.93 4.99
CA GLY A 29 -4.94 -4.08 3.56
C GLY A 29 -4.17 -3.07 2.71
N ILE A 30 -4.16 -3.29 1.39
CA ILE A 30 -3.58 -2.35 0.42
C ILE A 30 -4.42 -2.28 -0.86
N GLY A 31 -4.73 -1.06 -1.29
CA GLY A 31 -5.55 -0.73 -2.44
C GLY A 31 -4.92 0.30 -3.36
N VAL A 32 -5.54 0.50 -4.52
CA VAL A 32 -5.20 1.61 -5.42
C VAL A 32 -6.47 2.35 -5.85
N PRO A 33 -7.25 2.94 -4.92
CA PRO A 33 -8.45 3.69 -5.28
C PRO A 33 -8.07 4.89 -6.14
N LYS A 34 -8.79 5.09 -7.26
CA LYS A 34 -8.60 6.23 -8.18
C LYS A 34 -7.15 6.41 -8.69
N GLY A 35 -6.36 5.33 -8.74
CA GLY A 35 -4.96 5.38 -9.19
C GLY A 35 -3.94 5.76 -8.12
N GLN A 36 -4.38 6.03 -6.89
CA GLN A 36 -3.52 6.39 -5.76
C GLN A 36 -3.30 5.19 -4.84
N LEU A 37 -2.06 4.94 -4.41
CA LEU A 37 -1.76 3.85 -3.49
C LEU A 37 -2.34 4.16 -2.11
N THR A 38 -3.21 3.31 -1.59
CA THR A 38 -3.79 3.45 -0.25
C THR A 38 -3.48 2.23 0.60
N VAL A 39 -2.88 2.45 1.76
CA VAL A 39 -2.60 1.41 2.75
C VAL A 39 -3.60 1.55 3.89
N TYR A 40 -4.32 0.47 4.14
CA TYR A 40 -5.30 0.37 5.21
C TYR A 40 -4.62 -0.14 6.47
N LEU A 41 -4.72 0.60 7.57
CA LEU A 41 -4.09 0.29 8.85
C LEU A 41 -5.15 -0.16 9.87
N GLU A 42 -4.78 -1.13 10.70
CA GLU A 42 -5.61 -1.59 11.82
C GLU A 42 -5.70 -0.54 12.94
N ALA A 43 -4.64 0.24 13.13
CA ALA A 43 -4.56 1.31 14.12
C ALA A 43 -3.70 2.45 13.58
N ASP A 44 -3.92 3.66 14.11
CA ASP A 44 -3.05 4.79 13.79
C ASP A 44 -1.70 4.59 14.47
N SER A 45 -0.66 4.31 13.69
CA SER A 45 0.68 4.07 14.20
C SER A 45 1.73 4.60 13.23
N ASP A 46 2.53 5.55 13.71
CA ASP A 46 3.63 6.13 12.95
C ASP A 46 4.74 5.12 12.64
N ASP A 47 4.92 4.10 13.48
CA ASP A 47 5.87 3.01 13.22
C ASP A 47 5.52 2.28 11.92
N ILE A 48 4.24 1.90 11.77
CA ILE A 48 3.76 1.19 10.58
C ILE A 48 3.84 2.08 9.35
N ARG A 49 3.45 3.36 9.48
CA ARG A 49 3.55 4.35 8.40
C ARG A 49 4.99 4.50 7.91
N ASN A 50 5.95 4.58 8.84
CA ASN A 50 7.37 4.67 8.52
C ASN A 50 7.87 3.40 7.83
N ARG A 51 7.51 2.22 8.33
CA ARG A 51 7.89 0.93 7.73
C ARG A 51 7.35 0.75 6.32
N VAL A 52 6.09 1.10 6.09
CA VAL A 52 5.48 1.13 4.75
C VAL A 52 6.21 2.11 3.84
N ARG A 53 6.54 3.31 4.34
CA ARG A 53 7.32 4.30 3.58
C ARG A 53 8.72 3.78 3.22
N GLU A 54 9.39 3.06 4.11
CA GLU A 54 10.69 2.45 3.82
C GLU A 54 10.58 1.42 2.70
N VAL A 55 9.60 0.51 2.79
CA VAL A 55 9.33 -0.47 1.71
C VAL A 55 9.06 0.26 0.39
N LEU A 56 8.25 1.31 0.41
CA LEU A 56 7.94 2.09 -0.80
C LEU A 56 9.17 2.81 -1.35
N LYS A 57 10.02 3.41 -0.51
CA LYS A 57 11.26 4.07 -0.95
C LYS A 57 12.18 3.13 -1.74
N THR A 58 12.22 1.84 -1.39
CA THR A 58 13.06 0.87 -2.13
C THR A 58 12.54 0.54 -3.53
N VAL A 59 11.23 0.69 -3.77
CA VAL A 59 10.58 0.30 -5.03
C VAL A 59 10.24 1.52 -5.89
N SER A 60 9.70 2.58 -5.29
CA SER A 60 9.43 3.86 -5.92
C SER A 60 9.37 4.98 -4.86
N PRO A 61 10.44 5.77 -4.73
CA PRO A 61 10.49 6.88 -3.78
C PRO A 61 9.53 8.03 -4.12
N GLU A 62 9.02 8.08 -5.35
CA GLU A 62 8.14 9.13 -5.86
C GLU A 62 6.64 8.80 -5.74
N THR A 63 6.30 7.62 -5.21
CA THR A 63 4.89 7.21 -5.09
C THR A 63 4.24 7.83 -3.87
N ASP A 64 3.22 8.65 -4.11
CA ASP A 64 2.33 9.16 -3.07
C ASP A 64 1.47 8.02 -2.49
N VAL A 65 1.61 7.78 -1.19
CA VAL A 65 0.85 6.78 -0.44
C VAL A 65 -0.06 7.46 0.56
N VAL A 66 -1.32 7.06 0.56
CA VAL A 66 -2.31 7.50 1.53
C VAL A 66 -2.49 6.40 2.58
N PHE A 67 -2.44 6.78 3.85
CA PHE A 67 -2.72 5.90 4.96
C PHE A 67 -4.16 6.12 5.43
N LEU A 68 -4.94 5.05 5.49
CA LEU A 68 -6.31 5.09 5.99
C LEU A 68 -6.43 4.12 7.16
N VAL A 69 -6.80 4.60 8.33
CA VAL A 69 -7.07 3.74 9.48
C VAL A 69 -8.50 3.25 9.39
N THR A 70 -8.67 1.94 9.26
CA THR A 70 -9.97 1.29 9.07
C THR A 70 -10.35 0.40 10.25
N GLY A 71 -9.45 0.19 11.20
CA GLY A 71 -9.60 -0.86 12.20
C GLY A 71 -9.19 -2.23 11.64
N LYS A 72 -9.32 -3.28 12.46
CA LYS A 72 -9.06 -4.65 12.03
C LYS A 72 -10.05 -5.05 10.93
N PHE A 73 -9.55 -5.30 9.72
CA PHE A 73 -10.31 -6.08 8.75
C PHE A 73 -10.35 -7.52 9.27
N ALA A 74 -11.45 -7.89 9.91
CA ALA A 74 -11.84 -9.29 9.91
C ALA A 74 -12.12 -9.66 8.44
N LYS A 75 -11.48 -10.73 7.93
CA LYS A 75 -12.04 -11.42 6.76
C LYS A 75 -13.51 -11.64 7.10
N GLN A 76 -14.41 -11.04 6.34
CA GLN A 76 -15.79 -11.50 6.36
C GLN A 76 -15.73 -12.94 5.85
N ASP A 77 -15.79 -13.90 6.76
CA ASP A 77 -16.12 -15.28 6.42
C ASP A 77 -17.48 -15.21 5.73
N PRO A 78 -17.59 -15.59 4.44
CA PRO A 78 -18.89 -15.79 3.84
C PRO A 78 -19.46 -17.07 4.46
N ASP A 79 -20.51 -16.91 5.27
CA ASP A 79 -21.39 -18.01 5.69
C ASP A 79 -22.00 -18.73 4.47
#